data_AF-A0A2V8N1E5-F1
#
_entry.id   AF-A0A2V8N1E5-F1
#
_cell.length_a   1.000
_cell.length_b   1.000
_cell.length_c   1.000
_cell.angle_alpha   90.00
_cell.angle_beta   90.00
_cell.angle_gamma   90.00
#
_symmetry.space_group_name_H-M   'P 1'
#
loop_
_entity.id
_entity.type
_entity.pdbx_description
1 polymer ?
#
loop_
_entity_poly.entity_id
_entity_poly.type
_entity_poly.pdbx_seq_one_letter_code
_entity_poly.pdbx_strand_id
1 'polypeptide(L)' 'MNDPRRDFPDATAARPKPRIGITMGDPAGIGPEVVLKAAAESEVGAACIPIIIGDAQLLAHNARTLDLQCGYKIVRR' A
#
# COMPACT_ATOMS: atom_id res chain seq x y z
N MET A 1 23.63 -28.04 16.77
CA MET A 1 22.17 -28.01 16.48
C MET A 1 21.79 -26.55 16.35
N ASN A 2 21.58 -26.06 15.13
CA ASN A 2 21.15 -24.68 14.90
C ASN A 2 19.73 -24.51 15.41
N ASP A 3 19.50 -23.49 16.23
CA ASP A 3 18.17 -23.10 16.68
C ASP A 3 17.43 -22.41 15.52
N PRO A 4 16.36 -23.01 14.96
CA PRO A 4 15.60 -22.42 13.85
C PRO A 4 14.94 -21.09 14.22
N ARG A 5 14.90 -20.72 15.50
CA ARG A 5 14.42 -19.40 15.96
C ARG A 5 15.42 -18.27 15.74
N ARG A 6 16.70 -18.57 15.41
CA ARG A 6 17.70 -17.53 15.10
C ARG A 6 17.57 -16.94 13.69
N ASP A 7 16.92 -17.64 12.77
CA ASP A 7 16.71 -17.18 11.39
C ASP A 7 15.54 -16.19 11.27
N PHE A 8 14.74 -16.05 12.32
CA PHE A 8 13.67 -15.06 12.42
C PHE A 8 14.13 -13.98 13.40
N PRO A 9 14.45 -12.76 12.91
CA PRO A 9 14.93 -11.71 13.79
C PRO A 9 13.88 -11.43 14.88
N ASP A 10 14.35 -11.09 16.07
CA ASP A 10 13.55 -10.68 17.22
C ASP A 10 12.49 -9.61 16.80
N ALA A 11 11.25 -9.81 17.25
CA ALA A 11 10.11 -8.93 16.97
C ALA A 11 10.15 -7.61 17.77
N THR A 12 11.15 -7.45 18.64
CA THR A 12 11.28 -6.33 19.58
C THR A 12 11.99 -5.10 19.00
N ALA A 13 12.61 -5.21 17.83
CA ALA A 13 13.12 -4.05 17.09
C ALA A 13 12.01 -3.50 16.18
N ALA A 14 11.73 -2.19 16.27
CA ALA A 14 10.86 -1.47 15.33
C ALA A 14 11.48 -1.53 13.92
N ARG A 15 11.25 -2.64 13.20
CA ARG A 15 11.67 -2.79 11.81
C ARG A 15 10.93 -1.75 10.99
N PRO A 16 11.62 -1.04 10.08
CA PRO A 16 10.94 -0.11 9.18
C PRO A 16 9.86 -0.86 8.41
N LYS A 17 8.68 -0.26 8.30
CA LYS A 17 7.53 -0.87 7.62
C LYS A 17 7.93 -1.25 6.18
N PRO A 18 7.61 -2.48 5.73
CA PRO A 18 7.96 -2.91 4.39
C PRO A 18 7.25 -2.05 3.35
N ARG A 19 7.93 -1.75 2.25
CA ARG A 19 7.36 -1.03 1.10
C ARG A 19 6.80 -2.05 0.12
N ILE A 20 5.49 -2.03 -0.12
CA ILE A 20 4.81 -3.03 -0.96
C ILE A 20 4.34 -2.35 -2.25
N GLY A 21 4.89 -2.77 -3.38
CA GLY A 21 4.43 -2.34 -4.69
C GLY A 21 3.12 -3.04 -5.06
N ILE A 22 2.08 -2.25 -5.37
CA ILE A 22 0.76 -2.75 -5.75
C ILE A 22 0.43 -2.16 -7.11
N THR A 23 0.26 -3.00 -8.12
CA THR A 23 -0.21 -2.54 -9.43
C THR A 23 -1.69 -2.20 -9.33
N MET A 24 -2.11 -1.08 -9.91
CA MET A 24 -3.52 -0.67 -9.98
C MET A 24 -4.40 -1.69 -10.71
N GLY A 25 -3.83 -2.42 -11.67
CA GLY A 25 -4.56 -3.31 -12.57
C GLY A 25 -5.14 -2.57 -13.78
N ASP A 26 -6.24 -3.11 -14.32
CA ASP A 26 -6.95 -2.54 -15.46
C ASP A 26 -7.73 -1.26 -15.05
N PRO A 27 -7.47 -0.09 -15.69
CA PRO A 27 -8.24 1.13 -15.51
C PRO A 27 -9.76 1.01 -15.66
N ALA A 28 -10.24 0.10 -16.51
CA ALA A 28 -11.66 -0.09 -16.78
C ALA A 28 -12.34 -1.06 -15.79
N GLY A 29 -11.55 -1.76 -14.98
CA GLY A 29 -12.04 -2.66 -13.93
C GLY A 29 -12.20 -1.95 -12.58
N ILE A 30 -12.43 -2.74 -11.53
CA ILE A 30 -12.60 -2.23 -10.15
C ILE A 30 -11.29 -2.10 -9.35
N GLY A 31 -10.16 -2.47 -9.96
CA GLY A 31 -8.84 -2.48 -9.31
C GLY A 31 -8.45 -1.13 -8.71
N PRO A 32 -8.61 0.00 -9.44
CA PRO A 32 -8.36 1.34 -8.91
C PRO A 32 -9.13 1.65 -7.61
N GLU A 33 -10.41 1.31 -7.51
CA GLU A 33 -11.20 1.57 -6.29
C GLU A 33 -10.76 0.67 -5.14
N VAL A 34 -10.52 -0.61 -5.42
CA VAL A 34 -10.11 -1.59 -4.40
C VAL A 34 -8.77 -1.20 -3.78
N VAL A 35 -7.78 -0.84 -4.61
CA VAL A 35 -6.46 -0.48 -4.09
C VAL A 35 -6.49 0.82 -3.28
N LEU A 36 -7.30 1.80 -3.68
CA LEU A 36 -7.46 3.05 -2.94
C LEU A 36 -8.15 2.84 -1.59
N LYS A 37 -9.22 2.04 -1.54
CA LYS A 37 -9.91 1.70 -0.30
C LYS A 37 -9.00 0.93 0.65
N ALA A 38 -8.30 -0.09 0.15
CA ALA A 38 -7.34 -0.85 0.95
C ALA A 38 -6.22 0.06 1.50
N ALA A 39 -5.68 0.97 0.70
CA ALA A 39 -4.65 1.90 1.15
C ALA A 39 -5.14 2.93 2.18
N ALA A 40 -6.46 3.19 2.26
CA ALA A 40 -7.06 4.07 3.24
C ALA A 40 -7.31 3.39 4.61
N GLU A 41 -7.28 2.05 4.66
CA GLU A 41 -7.48 1.30 5.90
C GLU A 41 -6.27 1.42 6.84
N SER A 42 -6.56 1.72 8.11
CA SER A 42 -5.51 1.94 9.13
C SER A 42 -4.64 0.70 9.36
N GLU A 43 -5.23 -0.50 9.25
CA GLU A 43 -4.54 -1.78 9.39
C GLU A 43 -3.49 -1.99 8.29
N VAL A 44 -3.78 -1.55 7.06
CA VAL A 44 -2.84 -1.63 5.94
C VAL A 44 -1.66 -0.69 6.16
N GLY A 45 -1.94 0.54 6.62
CA GLY A 45 -0.90 1.50 7.02
C GLY A 45 -0.09 1.05 8.24
N ALA A 46 -0.67 0.25 9.14
CA ALA A 46 0.05 -0.37 10.26
C ALA A 46 0.99 -1.49 9.77
N ALA A 47 0.55 -2.29 8.80
CA ALA A 47 1.31 -3.41 8.26
C ALA A 47 2.43 -3.01 7.28
N CYS A 48 2.23 -1.98 6.45
CA CYS A 48 3.16 -1.65 5.36
C CYS A 48 3.11 -0.18 4.91
N ILE A 49 4.00 0.18 3.99
CA ILE A 49 3.94 1.40 3.18
C ILE A 49 3.51 0.99 1.76
N PRO A 50 2.23 1.12 1.40
CA PRO A 50 1.75 0.77 0.07
C PRO A 50 2.25 1.77 -0.98
N ILE A 51 2.74 1.25 -2.10
CA ILE A 51 3.16 2.03 -3.27
C ILE A 51 2.31 1.57 -4.45
N ILE A 52 1.32 2.38 -4.82
CA ILE A 52 0.42 2.07 -5.92
C ILE A 52 1.08 2.50 -7.23
N ILE A 53 1.20 1.57 -8.18
CA ILE A 53 1.79 1.76 -9.50
C ILE A 53 0.65 1.74 -10.53
N GLY A 54 0.43 2.85 -11.22
CA GLY A 54 -0.66 2.99 -12.20
C GLY A 54 -0.81 4.42 -12.67
N ASP A 55 -1.95 4.72 -13.28
CA ASP A 55 -2.28 6.07 -13.73
C ASP A 55 -2.64 6.98 -12.56
N ALA A 56 -1.80 7.98 -12.32
CA ALA A 56 -1.97 8.89 -11.18
C ALA A 56 -3.22 9.79 -11.31
N GLN A 57 -3.65 10.14 -12.53
CA GLN A 57 -4.83 10.99 -12.73
C GLN A 57 -6.11 10.21 -12.47
N LEU A 58 -6.19 8.96 -12.94
CA LEU A 58 -7.30 8.06 -12.69
C LEU A 58 -7.44 7.76 -11.19
N LEU A 59 -6.35 7.37 -10.53
CA LEU A 59 -6.35 7.11 -9.09
C LEU A 59 -6.77 8.35 -8.29
N ALA A 60 -6.29 9.54 -8.67
CA ALA A 60 -6.71 10.78 -8.02
C ALA A 60 -8.18 11.12 -8.28
N HIS A 61 -8.70 10.83 -9.47
CA HIS A 61 -10.13 10.96 -9.78
C HIS A 61 -10.97 10.03 -8.92
N ASN A 62 -10.64 8.73 -8.87
CA ASN A 62 -11.40 7.75 -8.12
C ASN A 62 -11.34 8.03 -6.61
N ALA A 63 -10.19 8.48 -6.08
CA ALA A 63 -10.07 8.87 -4.68
C ALA A 63 -11.04 10.01 -4.31
N ARG A 64 -11.19 11.03 -5.18
CA ARG A 64 -12.15 12.12 -4.99
C ARG A 64 -13.60 11.64 -5.11
N THR A 65 -13.90 10.81 -6.10
CA THR A 65 -15.26 10.27 -6.32
C THR A 65 -15.71 9.38 -5.15
N LEU A 66 -14.79 8.68 -4.51
CA LEU A 66 -15.05 7.81 -3.35
C LEU A 66 -14.99 8.54 -2.00
N ASP A 67 -14.74 9.86 -2.00
CA ASP A 67 -14.51 10.67 -0.79
C ASP A 67 -13.47 10.07 0.17
N LEU A 68 -12.41 9.47 -0.40
CA LEU A 68 -11.35 8.84 0.38
C LEU A 68 -10.34 9.89 0.85
N GLN A 69 -10.17 9.97 2.16
CA GLN A 69 -9.12 10.75 2.81
C GLN A 69 -7.80 9.96 2.78
N CYS A 70 -7.20 9.81 1.61
CA CYS A 70 -5.89 9.18 1.48
C CYS A 70 -4.79 10.23 1.38
N GLY A 71 -3.97 10.34 2.42
CA GLY A 71 -2.75 11.15 2.41
C GLY A 71 -1.68 10.52 1.52
N TYR A 72 -1.85 10.59 0.19
CA TYR A 72 -0.89 10.03 -0.76
C TYR A 72 0.02 11.10 -1.36
N LYS A 73 1.28 10.72 -1.61
CA LYS A 73 2.24 11.52 -2.37
C LYS A 73 2.36 10.95 -3.77
N ILE A 74 2.00 11.74 -4.79
CA ILE A 74 2.27 11.36 -6.18
C ILE A 74 3.77 11.52 -6.45
N VAL A 75 4.41 10.44 -6.90
CA VAL A 75 5.82 10.45 -7.33
C VAL A 75 5.85 10.23 -8.83
N ARG A 76 6.29 11.24 -9.59
CA ARG A 76 6.58 11.11 -11.02
C ARG A 76 8.07 10.80 -11.20
N ARG A 77 8.38 9.72 -11.89
CA ARG A 77 9.74 9.35 -12.31
C ARG A 77 9.85 9.54 -13.82
#